data_AF-A0A9E2AK79-F1
#
_entry.id   AF-A0A9E2AK79-F1
#
_cell.length_a   1.000
_cell.length_b   1.000
_cell.length_c   1.000
_cell.angle_alpha   90.00
_cell.angle_beta   90.00
_cell.angle_gamma   90.00
#
_symmetry.space_group_name_H-M   'P 1'
#
loop_
_entity.id
_entity.type
_entity.pdbx_description
1 polymer ?
#
loop_
_entity_poly.entity_id
_entity_poly.type
_entity_poly.pdbx_seq_one_letter_code
_entity_poly.pdbx_strand_id
1 'polypeptide(L)'
;MMLSVGTYLGGVWANESWGRYWGWDAKETWALVTILIYAFILHMRLIPKMKGLYTYNLATLFGWASVIMTYFGVNYYLSGLHSYAAGDPIPIPGWVYVSVVLAILISVVALIKQNKYSLIR
;
A
#
# COMPACT_ATOMS: atom_id res chain seq x y z
N MET A 1 7.95 4.48 9.10
CA MET A 1 8.21 4.68 10.54
C MET A 1 6.93 4.54 11.36
N MET A 2 5.97 5.47 11.28
CA MET A 2 4.72 5.35 12.08
C MET A 2 3.95 4.06 11.84
N LEU A 3 3.88 3.58 10.59
CA LEU A 3 3.18 2.33 10.27
C LEU A 3 3.78 1.12 10.99
N SER A 4 5.11 0.97 10.99
CA SER A 4 5.81 -0.13 11.68
C SER A 4 5.64 -0.06 13.20
N VAL A 5 5.72 1.13 13.79
CA VAL A 5 5.49 1.32 15.23
C VAL A 5 4.04 1.00 15.59
N GLY A 6 3.09 1.48 14.78
CA GLY A 6 1.66 1.21 14.96
C GLY A 6 1.34 -0.29 14.86
N THR A 7 1.91 -1.00 13.90
CA THR A 7 1.72 -2.46 13.78
C THR A 7 2.30 -3.21 14.97
N TYR A 8 3.47 -2.78 15.48
CA TYR A 8 4.07 -3.40 16.67
C TYR A 8 3.22 -3.17 17.93
N LEU A 9 2.81 -1.92 18.17
CA LEU A 9 1.93 -1.58 19.29
C LEU A 9 0.57 -2.28 19.19
N GLY A 10 0.04 -2.43 17.97
CA GLY A 10 -1.17 -3.22 17.70
C GLY A 10 -1.01 -4.69 18.10
N GLY A 11 0.15 -5.31 17.83
CA GLY A 11 0.44 -6.67 18.25
C GLY A 11 0.54 -6.83 19.77
N VAL A 12 1.10 -5.84 20.48
CA VAL A 12 1.12 -5.83 21.96
C VAL A 12 -0.31 -5.77 22.51
N TRP A 13 -1.15 -4.89 21.96
CA TRP A 13 -2.56 -4.78 22.35
C TRP A 13 -3.36 -6.05 22.03
N ALA A 14 -3.09 -6.70 20.89
CA ALA A 14 -3.74 -7.96 20.52
C ALA A 14 -3.40 -9.09 21.51
N ASN A 15 -2.17 -9.11 22.05
CA ASN A 15 -1.79 -10.07 23.07
C ASN A 15 -2.56 -9.86 24.38
N GLU A 16 -2.72 -8.60 24.81
CA GLU A 16 -3.51 -8.27 26.00
C GLU A 16 -5.00 -8.61 25.81
N SER A 17 -5.53 -8.40 24.60
CA SER A 17 -6.97 -8.56 24.33
C SER A 17 -7.38 -9.99 24.02
N TRP A 18 -6.55 -10.73 23.27
CA TRP A 18 -6.89 -12.05 22.72
C TRP A 18 -5.84 -13.14 23.00
N GLY A 19 -4.85 -12.85 23.84
CA GLY A 19 -3.83 -13.83 24.27
C GLY A 19 -2.78 -14.19 23.22
N ARG A 20 -2.73 -13.49 22.07
CA ARG A 20 -1.75 -13.73 20.98
C ARG A 20 -1.31 -12.43 20.34
N TYR A 21 -0.03 -12.36 19.95
CA TYR A 21 0.54 -11.17 19.30
C TYR A 21 0.13 -11.02 17.82
N TRP A 22 -0.24 -12.12 17.18
CA TRP A 22 -0.53 -12.17 15.74
C TRP A 22 -1.40 -13.39 15.43
N GLY A 23 -2.43 -13.20 14.60
CA GLY A 23 -3.40 -14.19 14.16
C GLY A 23 -3.46 -14.44 12.65
N TRP A 24 -2.63 -13.78 11.84
CA TRP A 24 -2.64 -13.88 10.36
C TRP A 24 -4.00 -13.56 9.74
N ASP A 25 -4.79 -12.71 10.39
CA ASP A 25 -6.03 -12.25 9.77
C ASP A 25 -5.72 -11.34 8.58
N ALA A 26 -6.73 -11.06 7.76
CA ALA A 26 -6.55 -10.25 6.57
C ALA A 26 -5.97 -8.86 6.89
N LYS A 27 -6.32 -8.24 8.03
CA LYS A 27 -5.81 -6.90 8.40
C LYS A 27 -4.35 -6.95 8.82
N GLU A 28 -4.01 -7.91 9.66
CA GLU A 28 -2.63 -8.16 10.09
C GLU A 28 -1.72 -8.49 8.91
N THR A 29 -2.14 -9.41 8.04
CA THR A 29 -1.36 -9.82 6.86
C THR A 29 -1.09 -8.64 5.92
N TRP A 30 -2.12 -7.82 5.65
CA TRP A 30 -1.96 -6.62 4.82
C TRP A 30 -1.13 -5.53 5.49
N ALA A 31 -1.21 -5.38 6.81
CA ALA A 31 -0.32 -4.49 7.54
C ALA A 31 1.16 -4.88 7.37
N LEU A 32 1.48 -6.19 7.44
CA LEU A 32 2.83 -6.70 7.16
C LEU A 32 3.25 -6.44 5.70
N VAL A 33 2.38 -6.71 4.72
CA VAL A 33 2.64 -6.44 3.30
C VAL A 33 2.94 -4.97 3.08
N THR A 34 2.18 -4.06 3.69
CA THR A 34 2.44 -2.61 3.62
C THR A 34 3.81 -2.26 4.21
N ILE A 35 4.20 -2.83 5.36
CA ILE A 35 5.56 -2.62 5.93
C ILE A 35 6.62 -3.05 4.92
N LEU A 36 6.49 -4.22 4.31
CA LEU A 36 7.46 -4.75 3.35
C LEU A 36 7.58 -3.87 2.10
N ILE A 37 6.46 -3.37 1.57
CA ILE A 37 6.46 -2.45 0.42
C ILE A 37 7.18 -1.14 0.79
N TYR A 38 6.87 -0.54 1.94
CA TYR A 38 7.57 0.68 2.37
C TYR A 38 9.05 0.45 2.68
N ALA A 39 9.40 -0.71 3.24
CA ALA A 39 10.80 -1.10 3.44
C ALA A 39 11.54 -1.22 2.10
N PHE A 40 10.92 -1.82 1.09
CA PHE A 40 11.47 -1.91 -0.26
C PHE A 40 11.65 -0.52 -0.90
N ILE A 41 10.65 0.36 -0.82
CA ILE A 41 10.74 1.75 -1.33
C ILE A 41 11.92 2.50 -0.69
N LEU A 42 12.15 2.30 0.62
CA LEU A 42 13.30 2.88 1.31
C LEU A 42 14.61 2.24 0.85
N HIS A 43 14.64 0.92 0.67
CA HIS A 43 15.81 0.20 0.18
C HIS A 43 16.21 0.61 -1.25
N MET A 44 15.23 0.93 -2.11
CA MET A 44 15.48 1.47 -3.46
C MET A 44 16.34 2.75 -3.43
N ARG A 45 16.26 3.56 -2.36
CA ARG A 45 17.11 4.76 -2.21
C ARG A 45 18.58 4.42 -2.03
N LEU A 46 18.91 3.22 -1.58
CA LEU A 46 20.29 2.78 -1.40
C LEU A 46 20.89 2.24 -2.71
N ILE A 47 20.06 1.79 -3.65
CA ILE A 47 20.47 1.18 -4.93
C ILE A 47 20.70 2.27 -5.99
N PRO A 48 21.94 2.54 -6.44
CA PRO A 48 22.24 3.62 -7.38
C PRO A 48 21.44 3.56 -8.69
N LYS A 49 21.18 2.35 -9.20
CA LYS A 49 20.39 2.12 -10.42
C LYS A 49 18.89 2.45 -10.27
N MET A 50 18.37 2.51 -9.04
CA MET A 50 16.95 2.74 -8.75
C MET A 50 16.66 4.11 -8.13
N LYS A 51 17.67 4.98 -8.03
CA LYS A 51 17.55 6.37 -7.52
C LYS A 51 16.82 7.32 -8.47
N GLY A 52 16.31 6.83 -9.61
CA GLY A 52 15.54 7.65 -10.55
C GLY A 52 14.28 8.22 -9.90
N LEU A 53 14.03 9.51 -10.10
CA LEU A 53 12.87 10.21 -9.53
C LEU A 53 11.55 9.54 -9.94
N TYR A 54 11.46 9.08 -11.19
CA TYR A 54 10.30 8.34 -11.68
C TYR A 54 10.10 7.00 -10.97
N THR A 55 11.16 6.18 -10.86
CA THR A 55 11.10 4.87 -10.22
C THR A 55 10.70 4.99 -8.76
N TYR A 56 11.19 6.03 -8.07
CA TYR A 56 10.81 6.34 -6.70
C TYR A 56 9.33 6.79 -6.59
N ASN A 57 8.88 7.67 -7.49
CA ASN A 57 7.48 8.14 -7.50
C ASN A 57 6.50 6.99 -7.80
N LEU A 58 6.81 6.12 -8.76
CA LEU A 58 6.02 4.92 -9.04
C LEU A 58 5.95 4.01 -7.81
N ALA A 59 7.10 3.70 -7.19
CA ALA A 59 7.13 2.82 -6.04
C ALA A 59 6.31 3.39 -4.87
N THR A 60 6.33 4.72 -4.70
CA THR A 60 5.49 5.42 -3.69
C THR A 60 4.00 5.29 -3.99
N LEU A 61 3.60 5.30 -5.27
CA LEU A 61 2.22 5.06 -5.69
C LEU A 61 1.73 3.66 -5.29
N PHE A 62 2.57 2.63 -5.48
CA PHE A 62 2.29 1.27 -5.01
C PHE A 62 2.21 1.19 -3.48
N GLY A 63 3.10 1.88 -2.77
CA GLY A 63 3.06 2.00 -1.31
C GLY A 63 1.71 2.55 -0.82
N TRP A 64 1.26 3.65 -1.43
CA TRP A 64 -0.03 4.27 -1.15
C TRP A 64 -1.22 3.34 -1.46
N ALA A 65 -1.18 2.64 -2.61
CA ALA A 65 -2.21 1.68 -2.97
C ALA A 65 -2.31 0.53 -1.94
N SER A 66 -1.19 0.05 -1.40
CA SER A 66 -1.21 -0.98 -0.36
C SER A 66 -1.86 -0.51 0.95
N VAL A 67 -1.67 0.77 1.33
CA VAL A 67 -2.33 1.35 2.50
C VAL A 67 -3.85 1.37 2.30
N ILE A 68 -4.31 1.80 1.12
CA ILE A 68 -5.74 1.77 0.78
C ILE A 68 -6.29 0.36 0.83
N MET A 69 -5.53 -0.62 0.37
CA MET A 69 -5.94 -2.03 0.47
C MET A 69 -6.09 -2.47 1.93
N THR A 70 -5.18 -2.09 2.82
CA THR A 70 -5.28 -2.41 4.26
C THR A 70 -6.47 -1.73 4.94
N TYR A 71 -6.77 -0.47 4.60
CA TYR A 71 -7.87 0.30 5.22
C TYR A 71 -9.25 0.04 4.60
N PHE A 72 -9.36 -0.07 3.29
CA PHE A 72 -10.62 -0.23 2.58
C PHE A 72 -10.75 -1.63 2.00
N GLY A 73 -9.71 -2.10 1.32
CA GLY A 73 -9.68 -3.42 0.68
C GLY A 73 -10.06 -4.55 1.63
N VAL A 74 -9.36 -4.65 2.76
CA VAL A 74 -9.61 -5.70 3.75
C VAL A 74 -10.97 -5.54 4.43
N ASN A 75 -11.44 -4.31 4.65
CA ASN A 75 -12.72 -4.09 5.35
C ASN A 75 -13.95 -4.41 4.50
N TYR A 76 -13.86 -4.29 3.17
CA TYR A 76 -15.02 -4.45 2.27
C TYR A 76 -14.92 -5.67 1.36
N TYR A 77 -13.71 -6.17 1.05
CA TYR A 77 -13.49 -7.22 0.07
C TYR A 77 -12.87 -8.49 0.64
N LEU A 78 -12.32 -8.45 1.86
CA LEU A 78 -11.83 -9.66 2.54
C LEU A 78 -12.67 -9.91 3.81
N SER A 79 -13.08 -11.16 4.00
CA SER A 79 -13.75 -11.62 5.20
C SER A 79 -12.74 -11.99 6.29
N GLY A 80 -12.99 -11.59 7.53
CA GLY A 80 -12.18 -11.95 8.71
C GLY A 80 -12.87 -11.51 10.00
N LEU A 81 -12.30 -11.88 11.16
CA LEU A 81 -12.82 -11.55 12.51
C LEU A 81 -13.01 -10.04 12.77
N HIS A 82 -12.47 -9.19 11.90
CA HIS A 82 -12.54 -7.73 11.96
C HIS A 82 -13.31 -7.09 10.79
N SER A 83 -13.99 -7.89 9.96
CA SER A 83 -14.75 -7.36 8.83
C SER A 83 -16.10 -6.89 9.34
N TYR A 84 -16.27 -5.57 9.43
CA TYR A 84 -17.50 -4.94 9.91
C TYR A 84 -18.59 -4.90 8.83
N ALA A 85 -18.25 -5.15 7.56
CA ALA A 85 -19.16 -5.22 6.43
C ALA A 85 -19.50 -6.69 6.11
N ALA A 86 -20.09 -7.39 7.06
CA ALA A 86 -20.64 -8.72 6.83
C ALA A 86 -22.05 -8.59 6.23
N GLY A 87 -22.13 -8.28 4.94
CA GLY A 87 -23.41 -8.18 4.23
C GLY A 87 -23.29 -7.31 2.98
N ASP A 88 -23.04 -7.97 1.84
CA ASP A 88 -22.90 -7.43 0.49
C ASP A 88 -21.65 -6.57 0.20
N PRO A 89 -20.81 -6.95 -0.78
CA PRO A 89 -19.73 -6.10 -1.25
C PRO A 89 -20.32 -4.78 -1.72
N ILE A 90 -20.00 -3.69 -1.02
CA ILE A 90 -20.41 -2.36 -1.45
C ILE A 90 -19.75 -2.13 -2.82
N PRO A 91 -20.51 -1.83 -3.88
CA PRO A 91 -19.93 -1.61 -5.19
C PRO A 91 -18.89 -0.50 -5.09
N ILE A 92 -17.69 -0.75 -5.65
CA ILE A 92 -16.60 0.22 -5.69
C ILE A 92 -17.16 1.53 -6.26
N PRO A 93 -17.12 2.64 -5.50
CA PRO A 93 -17.63 3.92 -5.99
C PRO A 93 -16.96 4.30 -7.31
N GLY A 94 -17.73 4.78 -8.28
CA GLY A 94 -17.24 5.07 -9.64
C GLY A 94 -16.00 5.97 -9.69
N TRP A 95 -15.86 6.89 -8.73
CA TRP A 95 -14.72 7.80 -8.61
C TRP A 95 -13.38 7.08 -8.33
N VAL A 96 -13.41 5.88 -7.75
CA VAL A 96 -12.21 5.08 -7.51
C VAL A 96 -11.63 4.59 -8.82
N TYR A 97 -12.47 4.14 -9.76
CA TYR A 97 -11.99 3.73 -11.08
C TYR A 97 -11.37 4.91 -11.84
N VAL A 98 -11.99 6.09 -11.75
CA VAL A 98 -11.46 7.32 -12.36
C VAL A 98 -10.09 7.69 -11.78
N SER A 99 -9.93 7.63 -10.45
CA SER A 99 -8.66 7.98 -9.80
C SER A 99 -7.54 6.99 -10.14
N VAL A 100 -7.84 5.69 -10.24
CA VAL A 100 -6.89 4.66 -10.68
C VAL A 100 -6.46 4.88 -12.13
N VAL A 101 -7.42 5.11 -13.04
CA VAL A 101 -7.12 5.38 -14.45
C VAL A 101 -6.28 6.64 -14.58
N LEU A 102 -6.62 7.71 -13.85
CA LEU A 102 -5.86 8.95 -13.85
C LEU A 102 -4.42 8.73 -13.33
N ALA A 103 -4.24 7.98 -12.24
CA ALA A 103 -2.92 7.66 -11.70
C ALA A 103 -2.06 6.86 -12.69
N ILE A 104 -2.66 5.91 -13.41
CA ILE A 104 -1.98 5.15 -14.47
C ILE A 104 -1.60 6.08 -15.63
N LEU A 105 -2.52 6.93 -16.10
CA LEU A 105 -2.25 7.89 -17.17
C LEU A 105 -1.11 8.84 -16.81
N ILE A 106 -1.12 9.41 -15.61
CA ILE A 106 -0.04 10.29 -15.12
C ILE A 106 1.28 9.51 -15.08
N SER A 107 1.26 8.25 -14.61
CA SER A 107 2.44 7.39 -14.57
C SER A 107 3.00 7.13 -15.98
N VAL A 108 2.14 6.82 -16.96
CA VAL A 108 2.55 6.60 -18.36
C VAL A 108 3.09 7.88 -19.00
N VAL A 109 2.41 9.02 -18.81
CA VAL A 109 2.89 10.33 -19.29
C VAL A 109 4.23 10.67 -18.66
N ALA A 110 4.41 10.39 -17.37
CA ALA A 110 5.67 10.60 -16.66
C ALA A 110 6.79 9.71 -17.22
N LEU A 111 6.49 8.46 -17.60
CA LEU A 111 7.47 7.56 -18.25
C LEU A 111 7.93 8.10 -19.60
N ILE A 112 6.99 8.50 -20.46
CA ILE A 112 7.28 9.04 -21.79
C ILE A 112 8.12 10.33 -21.65
N LYS A 113 7.74 11.20 -20.71
CA LYS A 113 8.46 12.43 -20.43
C LYS A 113 9.86 12.13 -19.90
N GLN A 114 10.01 11.19 -18.96
CA GLN A 114 11.31 10.80 -18.41
C GLN A 114 12.29 10.34 -19.51
N ASN A 115 11.84 9.47 -20.43
CA ASN A 115 12.68 9.00 -21.53
C ASN A 115 13.12 10.14 -22.46
N LYS A 116 12.27 11.15 -22.65
CA LYS A 116 12.61 12.33 -23.46
C LYS A 116 13.65 13.23 -22.80
N TYR A 117 13.61 13.38 -21.46
CA TYR A 117 14.61 14.18 -20.72
C TYR A 117 15.91 13.43 -20.44
N SER A 118 15.89 12.09 -20.32
CA SER A 118 17.12 11.31 -20.15
C SER A 118 17.96 11.23 -21.43
N LEU A 119 17.35 11.43 -22.61
CA LEU A 119 18.03 11.48 -23.90
C LEU A 119 18.72 12.82 -24.19
N ILE A 120 18.42 13.87 -23.40
CA ILE A 120 18.96 15.24 -23.60
C ILE A 120 20.12 15.54 -22.63
N ARG A 121 20.42 14.64 -21.69
CA ARG A 121 21.47 14.78 -20.68
C ARG A 121 22.61 13.80 -20.94
#